data_AF-A0A257WY51-F1
#
_entry.id   AF-A0A257WY51-F1
#
_cell.length_a   1.000
_cell.length_b   1.000
_cell.length_c   1.000
_cell.angle_alpha   90.00
_cell.angle_beta   90.00
_cell.angle_gamma   90.00
#
_symmetry.space_group_name_H-M   'P 1'
#
loop_
_entity.id
_entity.type
_entity.pdbx_description
1 polymer ?
#
loop_
_entity_poly.entity_id
_entity_poly.type
_entity_poly.pdbx_seq_one_letter_code
_entity_poly.pdbx_strand_id
1 'polypeptide(L)'
;GLAVAALEVGDDAFERMLADPKAQAFTENFTGQWLSLRDINATTPDKLLYPEYEELLQWSSLQETQRFFDEILKHNLSVRNFVDSDFAMLNGRLAEHYGIPDIHGVKIRKVALQPESHRGGVLTQASVLKVTANGTSTSPVLRGVWVLDRIMGQAVPPPPPNVPAVEPDIRGATTIREQLAKHRATENCASCHSRIDPPGFVLESFDVIGGWRDRYRVAADQKDWVKNRVGPLARYLAAYQYGLGQPVDAGDSLPDGRPFANIDEFKKLLLTDPEQIARCLTEKLVTYATGQPVRFSDREAVDQILAETRASDYGLRSLVHAVVASELFQRK
;
A
#
# COMPACT_ATOMS: atom_id res chain seq x y z
N GLY A 1 40.28 -13.04 7.98
CA GLY A 1 40.45 -14.46 7.65
C GLY A 1 39.18 -15.23 7.95
N LEU A 2 38.98 -15.65 9.20
CA LEU A 2 37.82 -16.46 9.61
C LEU A 2 36.46 -15.72 9.60
N ALA A 3 36.40 -14.43 9.97
CA ALA A 3 35.17 -13.64 9.89
C ALA A 3 34.73 -13.36 8.44
N VAL A 4 35.69 -13.15 7.53
CA VAL A 4 35.43 -12.97 6.10
C VAL A 4 34.96 -14.29 5.48
N ALA A 5 35.58 -15.42 5.82
CA ALA A 5 35.15 -16.73 5.35
C ALA A 5 33.77 -17.15 5.92
N ALA A 6 33.42 -16.76 7.15
CA ALA A 6 32.10 -17.01 7.74
C ALA A 6 31.01 -16.11 7.11
N LEU A 7 31.36 -14.87 6.75
CA LEU A 7 30.50 -13.98 5.94
C LEU A 7 30.32 -14.54 4.53
N GLU A 8 31.39 -14.96 3.84
CA GLU A 8 31.33 -15.56 2.48
C GLU A 8 30.52 -16.87 2.46
N VAL A 9 30.64 -17.73 3.47
CA VAL A 9 29.81 -18.95 3.59
C VAL A 9 28.35 -18.62 3.93
N GLY A 10 28.10 -17.52 4.64
CA GLY A 10 26.77 -16.97 4.93
C GLY A 10 26.09 -16.40 3.67
N ASP A 11 26.84 -15.65 2.86
CA ASP A 11 26.40 -15.06 1.60
C ASP A 11 25.99 -16.15 0.59
N ASP A 12 26.82 -17.18 0.41
CA ASP A 12 26.53 -18.31 -0.48
C ASP A 12 25.31 -19.13 -0.03
N ALA A 13 25.13 -19.31 1.28
CA ALA A 13 23.96 -20.00 1.83
C ALA A 13 22.68 -19.18 1.64
N PHE A 14 22.75 -17.87 1.85
CA PHE A 14 21.65 -16.94 1.66
C PHE A 14 21.19 -16.88 0.19
N GLU A 15 22.11 -16.75 -0.75
CA GLU A 15 21.78 -16.72 -2.18
C GLU A 15 21.12 -18.05 -2.64
N ARG A 16 21.57 -19.19 -2.10
CA ARG A 16 20.88 -20.47 -2.33
C ARG A 16 19.47 -20.50 -1.75
N MET A 17 19.26 -19.93 -0.56
CA MET A 17 17.93 -19.87 0.06
C MET A 17 16.97 -18.98 -0.74
N LEU A 18 17.45 -17.85 -1.27
CA LEU A 18 16.65 -16.98 -2.15
C LEU A 18 16.30 -17.63 -3.48
N ALA A 19 17.15 -18.51 -3.99
CA ALA A 19 16.89 -19.28 -5.21
C ALA A 19 15.97 -20.51 -5.00
N ASP A 20 15.75 -20.93 -3.75
CA ASP A 20 14.92 -22.08 -3.43
C ASP A 20 13.42 -21.77 -3.64
N PRO A 21 12.61 -22.69 -4.20
CA PRO A 21 11.16 -22.50 -4.33
C PRO A 21 10.46 -22.13 -3.02
N LYS A 22 11.01 -22.49 -1.86
CA LYS A 22 10.50 -22.09 -0.54
C LYS A 22 10.62 -20.58 -0.28
N ALA A 23 11.45 -19.84 -1.00
CA ALA A 23 11.51 -18.38 -0.92
C ALA A 23 10.17 -17.72 -1.28
N GLN A 24 9.34 -18.38 -2.11
CA GLN A 24 7.98 -17.90 -2.39
C GLN A 24 7.13 -17.83 -1.11
N ALA A 25 7.31 -18.77 -0.17
CA ALA A 25 6.59 -18.74 1.09
C ALA A 25 7.02 -17.55 1.95
N PHE A 26 8.29 -17.09 1.87
CA PHE A 26 8.72 -15.86 2.51
C PHE A 26 7.96 -14.66 1.92
N THR A 27 7.94 -14.51 0.60
CA THR A 27 7.22 -13.41 -0.06
C THR A 27 5.75 -13.39 0.32
N GLU A 28 5.05 -14.53 0.22
CA GLU A 28 3.62 -14.63 0.53
C GLU A 28 3.34 -14.28 2.00
N ASN A 29 4.11 -14.82 2.94
CA ASN A 29 3.88 -14.60 4.36
C ASN A 29 4.27 -13.19 4.81
N PHE A 30 5.40 -12.68 4.32
CA PHE A 30 5.91 -11.37 4.66
C PHE A 30 5.02 -10.28 4.09
N THR A 31 4.71 -10.30 2.79
CA THR A 31 3.79 -9.30 2.19
C THR A 31 2.40 -9.40 2.80
N GLY A 32 1.93 -10.61 3.11
CA GLY A 32 0.68 -10.83 3.86
C GLY A 32 0.63 -10.14 5.21
N GLN A 33 1.73 -10.13 5.98
CA GLN A 33 1.81 -9.47 7.28
C GLN A 33 2.10 -7.98 7.16
N TRP A 34 3.06 -7.60 6.31
CA TRP A 34 3.51 -6.22 6.15
C TRP A 34 2.41 -5.34 5.57
N LEU A 35 1.76 -5.78 4.48
CA LEU A 35 0.78 -4.99 3.75
C LEU A 35 -0.68 -5.36 4.11
N SER A 36 -0.87 -6.20 5.13
CA SER A 36 -2.19 -6.71 5.57
C SER A 36 -2.95 -7.54 4.53
N LEU A 37 -2.26 -8.17 3.57
CA LEU A 37 -2.94 -8.93 2.50
C LEU A 37 -3.63 -10.21 3.00
N ARG A 38 -3.34 -10.65 4.24
CA ARG A 38 -4.12 -11.74 4.89
C ARG A 38 -5.60 -11.38 5.06
N ASP A 39 -5.91 -10.08 5.12
CA ASP A 39 -7.28 -9.56 5.26
C ASP A 39 -7.99 -9.37 3.91
N ILE A 40 -7.43 -9.87 2.81
CA ILE A 40 -8.03 -9.74 1.47
C ILE A 40 -9.46 -10.29 1.40
N ASN A 41 -9.84 -11.24 2.26
CA ASN A 41 -11.20 -11.79 2.33
C ASN A 41 -12.03 -11.25 3.51
N ALA A 42 -11.50 -10.33 4.32
CA ALA A 42 -12.20 -9.80 5.51
C ALA A 42 -13.46 -8.99 5.15
N THR A 43 -13.47 -8.40 3.95
CA THR A 43 -14.58 -7.61 3.41
C THR A 43 -14.88 -8.07 1.98
N THR A 44 -16.13 -7.96 1.54
CA THR A 44 -16.50 -8.26 0.15
C THR A 44 -17.02 -6.99 -0.49
N PRO A 45 -16.44 -6.54 -1.62
CA PRO A 45 -16.97 -5.41 -2.37
C PRO A 45 -18.44 -5.60 -2.74
N ASP A 46 -19.24 -4.56 -2.55
CA ASP A 46 -20.65 -4.58 -2.88
C ASP A 46 -20.83 -4.77 -4.39
N LYS A 47 -21.61 -5.78 -4.78
CA LYS A 47 -21.76 -6.16 -6.19
C LYS A 47 -22.57 -5.16 -7.02
N LEU A 48 -23.34 -4.28 -6.39
CA LEU A 48 -24.06 -3.21 -7.10
C LEU A 48 -23.12 -2.05 -7.41
N LEU A 49 -22.24 -1.73 -6.46
CA LEU A 49 -21.25 -0.65 -6.61
C LEU A 49 -20.02 -1.06 -7.42
N TYR A 50 -19.55 -2.30 -7.26
CA TYR A 50 -18.32 -2.84 -7.84
C TYR A 50 -18.55 -4.22 -8.50
N PRO A 51 -19.48 -4.35 -9.48
CA PRO A 51 -19.78 -5.62 -10.14
C PRO A 51 -18.58 -6.21 -10.89
N GLU A 52 -17.60 -5.39 -11.24
CA GLU A 52 -16.36 -5.82 -11.86
C GLU A 52 -15.39 -6.47 -10.87
N TYR A 53 -15.70 -6.56 -9.57
CA TYR A 53 -14.86 -7.28 -8.63
C TYR A 53 -15.24 -8.76 -8.57
N GLU A 54 -14.35 -9.59 -9.07
CA GLU A 54 -14.47 -11.02 -9.20
C GLU A 54 -13.17 -11.73 -8.77
N GLU A 55 -13.24 -13.06 -8.63
CA GLU A 55 -12.13 -13.85 -8.09
C GLU A 55 -10.82 -13.68 -8.87
N LEU A 56 -10.89 -13.51 -10.19
CA LEU A 56 -9.71 -13.34 -11.02
C LEU A 56 -9.01 -11.99 -10.77
N LEU A 57 -9.73 -10.89 -10.58
CA LEU A 57 -9.14 -9.60 -10.20
C LEU A 57 -8.53 -9.68 -8.80
N GLN A 58 -9.22 -10.29 -7.84
CA GLN A 58 -8.67 -10.49 -6.50
C GLN A 58 -7.36 -11.28 -6.56
N TRP A 59 -7.36 -12.42 -7.24
CA TRP A 59 -6.16 -13.24 -7.43
C TRP A 59 -5.05 -12.45 -8.14
N SER A 60 -5.37 -11.73 -9.21
CA SER A 60 -4.40 -10.95 -9.99
C SER A 60 -3.77 -9.84 -9.16
N SER A 61 -4.55 -9.18 -8.31
CA SER A 61 -4.07 -8.12 -7.41
C SER A 61 -3.09 -8.64 -6.34
N LEU A 62 -3.34 -9.83 -5.78
CA LEU A 62 -2.40 -10.46 -4.85
C LEU A 62 -1.11 -10.88 -5.57
N GLN A 63 -1.24 -11.43 -6.78
CA GLN A 63 -0.08 -11.82 -7.57
C GLN A 63 0.74 -10.61 -8.02
N GLU A 64 0.13 -9.47 -8.32
CA GLU A 64 0.87 -8.23 -8.57
C GLU A 64 1.81 -7.94 -7.40
N THR A 65 1.28 -7.86 -6.18
CA THR A 65 2.07 -7.49 -5.00
C THR A 65 3.20 -8.48 -4.72
N GLN A 66 2.90 -9.78 -4.78
CA GLN A 66 3.88 -10.83 -4.53
C GLN A 66 4.99 -10.82 -5.59
N ARG A 67 4.63 -10.75 -6.88
CA ARG A 67 5.62 -10.72 -7.96
C ARG A 67 6.39 -9.41 -8.02
N PHE A 68 5.78 -8.31 -7.58
CA PHE A 68 6.45 -7.02 -7.47
C PHE A 68 7.52 -7.05 -6.37
N PHE A 69 7.18 -7.62 -5.21
CA PHE A 69 8.14 -7.87 -4.14
C PHE A 69 9.27 -8.81 -4.59
N ASP A 70 8.93 -9.92 -5.26
CA ASP A 70 9.92 -10.86 -5.82
C ASP A 70 10.88 -10.16 -6.79
N GLU A 71 10.38 -9.30 -7.66
CA GLU A 71 11.19 -8.55 -8.63
C GLU A 71 12.18 -7.60 -7.94
N ILE A 72 11.70 -6.83 -6.96
CA ILE A 72 12.55 -5.91 -6.17
C ILE A 72 13.61 -6.71 -5.39
N LEU A 73 13.23 -7.84 -4.79
CA LEU A 73 14.14 -8.69 -4.03
C LEU A 73 15.20 -9.30 -4.95
N LYS A 74 14.77 -9.97 -6.02
CA LYS A 74 15.66 -10.68 -6.94
C LYS A 74 16.69 -9.75 -7.60
N HIS A 75 16.28 -8.54 -7.94
CA HIS A 75 17.15 -7.56 -8.61
C HIS A 75 17.81 -6.56 -7.66
N ASN A 76 17.63 -6.75 -6.34
CA ASN A 76 18.10 -5.84 -5.30
C ASN A 76 17.74 -4.37 -5.57
N LEU A 77 16.52 -4.13 -6.04
CA LEU A 77 16.07 -2.77 -6.32
C LEU A 77 15.90 -2.01 -5.01
N SER A 78 16.13 -0.69 -5.06
CA SER A 78 15.93 0.20 -3.92
C SER A 78 14.51 0.12 -3.38
N VAL A 79 14.35 0.21 -2.05
CA VAL A 79 13.03 0.35 -1.39
C VAL A 79 12.19 1.51 -1.92
N ARG A 80 12.79 2.49 -2.59
CA ARG A 80 12.08 3.58 -3.28
C ARG A 80 11.00 3.04 -4.23
N ASN A 81 11.24 1.88 -4.85
CA ASN A 81 10.28 1.21 -5.73
C ASN A 81 8.96 0.88 -5.03
N PHE A 82 8.97 0.65 -3.71
CA PHE A 82 7.71 0.42 -2.99
C PHE A 82 6.83 1.67 -2.91
N VAL A 83 7.39 2.87 -3.02
CA VAL A 83 6.61 4.11 -3.06
C VAL A 83 6.30 4.51 -4.49
N ASP A 84 7.29 4.51 -5.36
CA ASP A 84 7.12 4.86 -6.77
C ASP A 84 8.04 4.03 -7.65
N SER A 85 7.49 3.46 -8.71
CA SER A 85 8.20 2.55 -9.61
C SER A 85 7.73 2.76 -11.04
N ASP A 86 8.65 2.62 -11.99
CA ASP A 86 8.39 2.74 -13.42
C ASP A 86 7.82 1.45 -14.03
N PHE A 87 7.49 0.46 -13.21
CA PHE A 87 6.87 -0.79 -13.63
C PHE A 87 5.78 -1.27 -12.68
N ALA A 88 4.91 -2.15 -13.21
CA ALA A 88 3.96 -2.94 -12.44
C ALA A 88 4.00 -4.41 -12.88
N MET A 89 3.49 -5.30 -12.03
CA MET A 89 3.40 -6.73 -12.33
C MET A 89 1.98 -7.09 -12.72
N LEU A 90 1.72 -7.18 -14.03
CA LEU A 90 0.36 -7.22 -14.57
C LEU A 90 0.09 -8.49 -15.38
N ASN A 91 -1.15 -8.94 -15.32
CA ASN A 91 -1.76 -9.78 -16.35
C ASN A 91 -2.84 -8.97 -17.08
N GLY A 92 -3.52 -9.58 -18.06
CA GLY A 92 -4.54 -8.85 -18.84
C GLY A 92 -5.72 -8.36 -18.00
N ARG A 93 -6.14 -9.13 -16.99
CA ARG A 93 -7.29 -8.76 -16.16
C ARG A 93 -7.01 -7.53 -15.29
N LEU A 94 -5.83 -7.49 -14.67
CA LEU A 94 -5.42 -6.36 -13.84
C LEU A 94 -5.08 -5.12 -14.68
N ALA A 95 -4.50 -5.32 -15.88
CA ALA A 95 -4.25 -4.24 -16.81
C ALA A 95 -5.54 -3.56 -17.28
N GLU A 96 -6.60 -4.34 -17.58
CA GLU A 96 -7.94 -3.79 -17.86
C GLU A 96 -8.47 -2.97 -16.67
N HIS A 97 -8.34 -3.49 -15.45
CA HIS A 97 -8.75 -2.78 -14.24
C HIS A 97 -7.98 -1.46 -14.03
N TYR A 98 -6.73 -1.38 -14.50
CA TYR A 98 -5.89 -0.19 -14.40
C TYR A 98 -5.98 0.73 -15.61
N GLY A 99 -6.72 0.36 -16.66
CA GLY A 99 -6.78 1.12 -17.91
C GLY A 99 -5.47 1.09 -18.71
N ILE A 100 -4.64 0.05 -18.54
CA ILE A 100 -3.38 -0.14 -19.26
C ILE A 100 -3.66 -1.03 -20.49
N PRO A 101 -3.55 -0.50 -21.72
CA PRO A 101 -3.89 -1.25 -22.94
C PRO A 101 -2.84 -2.31 -23.29
N ASP A 102 -3.17 -3.15 -24.28
CA ASP A 102 -2.25 -4.08 -24.96
C ASP A 102 -1.60 -5.18 -24.09
N ILE A 103 -2.13 -5.43 -22.89
CA ILE A 103 -1.73 -6.55 -22.03
C ILE A 103 -2.84 -7.60 -22.01
N HIS A 104 -2.50 -8.84 -22.37
CA HIS A 104 -3.47 -9.94 -22.49
C HIS A 104 -3.00 -11.23 -21.82
N GLY A 105 -3.97 -12.09 -21.47
CA GLY A 105 -3.72 -13.41 -20.88
C GLY A 105 -3.48 -13.38 -19.37
N VAL A 106 -3.49 -14.57 -18.76
CA VAL A 106 -3.47 -14.73 -17.28
C VAL A 106 -2.09 -14.62 -16.65
N LYS A 107 -1.02 -14.74 -17.45
CA LYS A 107 0.36 -14.67 -16.96
C LYS A 107 0.71 -13.26 -16.48
N ILE A 108 1.13 -13.18 -15.21
CA ILE A 108 1.69 -11.98 -14.60
C ILE A 108 3.10 -11.73 -15.17
N ARG A 109 3.38 -10.50 -15.56
CA ARG A 109 4.67 -10.08 -16.12
C ARG A 109 5.00 -8.65 -15.72
N LYS A 110 6.29 -8.31 -15.73
CA LYS A 110 6.74 -6.93 -15.60
C LYS A 110 6.30 -6.13 -16.82
N VAL A 111 5.62 -5.03 -16.58
CA VAL A 111 5.14 -4.10 -17.59
C VAL A 111 5.66 -2.72 -17.22
N ALA A 112 6.37 -2.07 -18.15
CA ALA A 112 6.80 -0.69 -18.00
C ALA A 112 5.58 0.23 -18.01
N LEU A 113 5.55 1.18 -17.08
CA LEU A 113 4.50 2.17 -16.96
C LEU A 113 4.87 3.42 -17.75
N GLN A 114 3.87 4.02 -18.39
CA GLN A 114 4.05 5.32 -19.03
C GLN A 114 4.17 6.42 -17.96
N PRO A 115 4.87 7.53 -18.22
CA PRO A 115 5.05 8.62 -17.25
C PRO A 115 3.72 9.22 -16.73
N GLU A 116 2.65 9.14 -17.51
CA GLU A 116 1.31 9.63 -17.16
C GLU A 116 0.52 8.66 -16.28
N SER A 117 1.03 7.44 -16.06
CA SER A 117 0.38 6.45 -15.22
C SER A 117 0.49 6.83 -13.75
N HIS A 118 -0.64 6.94 -13.05
CA HIS A 118 -0.67 7.09 -11.59
C HIS A 118 -0.32 5.81 -10.82
N ARG A 119 0.03 4.72 -11.53
CA ARG A 119 0.42 3.43 -10.92
C ARG A 119 1.92 3.40 -10.60
N GLY A 120 2.36 2.32 -9.95
CA GLY A 120 3.74 2.13 -9.52
C GLY A 120 3.84 2.22 -7.99
N GLY A 121 4.58 1.30 -7.39
CA GLY A 121 4.66 1.16 -5.93
C GLY A 121 3.39 0.62 -5.27
N VAL A 122 3.52 0.16 -4.02
CA VAL A 122 2.46 -0.57 -3.28
C VAL A 122 1.29 0.32 -2.88
N LEU A 123 1.50 1.63 -2.78
CA LEU A 123 0.45 2.62 -2.50
C LEU A 123 -0.69 2.61 -3.53
N THR A 124 -0.40 2.14 -4.74
CA THR A 124 -1.32 2.21 -5.88
C THR A 124 -1.78 0.83 -6.35
N GLN A 125 -1.44 -0.24 -5.61
CA GLN A 125 -1.81 -1.61 -5.92
C GLN A 125 -3.22 -1.94 -5.42
N ALA A 126 -3.95 -2.73 -6.20
CA ALA A 126 -5.36 -3.01 -5.95
C ALA A 126 -5.58 -3.82 -4.66
N SER A 127 -4.67 -4.74 -4.36
CA SER A 127 -4.71 -5.57 -3.15
C SER A 127 -4.62 -4.71 -1.88
N VAL A 128 -3.72 -3.73 -1.84
CA VAL A 128 -3.52 -2.76 -0.76
C VAL A 128 -4.75 -1.85 -0.61
N LEU A 129 -5.22 -1.30 -1.73
CA LEU A 129 -6.36 -0.38 -1.75
C LEU A 129 -7.67 -1.07 -1.34
N LYS A 130 -7.77 -2.38 -1.59
CA LYS A 130 -8.88 -3.24 -1.14
C LYS A 130 -8.84 -3.48 0.38
N VAL A 131 -7.70 -3.88 0.94
CA VAL A 131 -7.61 -4.18 2.39
C VAL A 131 -7.71 -2.93 3.28
N THR A 132 -7.62 -1.75 2.68
CA THR A 132 -7.84 -0.46 3.36
C THR A 132 -9.26 0.10 3.17
N ALA A 133 -10.21 -0.72 2.68
CA ALA A 133 -11.60 -0.36 2.46
C ALA A 133 -12.57 -1.39 3.07
N ASN A 134 -13.84 -0.99 3.28
CA ASN A 134 -14.84 -1.83 3.96
C ASN A 134 -15.77 -2.63 2.99
N GLY A 135 -15.58 -2.49 1.68
CA GLY A 135 -16.39 -3.14 0.65
C GLY A 135 -17.48 -2.27 0.01
N THR A 136 -17.95 -1.22 0.69
CA THR A 136 -18.92 -0.25 0.13
C THR A 136 -18.30 1.13 -0.03
N SER A 137 -17.46 1.53 0.93
CA SER A 137 -16.79 2.82 0.96
C SER A 137 -15.32 2.69 1.35
N THR A 138 -14.59 3.77 1.07
CA THR A 138 -13.22 4.00 1.48
C THR A 138 -13.20 4.85 2.75
N SER A 139 -12.08 4.81 3.49
CA SER A 139 -11.88 5.65 4.68
C SER A 139 -10.50 6.30 4.63
N PRO A 140 -10.40 7.63 4.45
CA PRO A 140 -9.12 8.33 4.49
C PRO A 140 -8.37 8.06 5.79
N VAL A 141 -9.07 7.99 6.93
CA VAL A 141 -8.44 7.75 8.23
C VAL A 141 -7.74 6.40 8.26
N LEU A 142 -8.42 5.32 7.81
CA LEU A 142 -7.82 3.98 7.81
C LEU A 142 -6.67 3.87 6.80
N ARG A 143 -6.82 4.47 5.62
CA ARG A 143 -5.77 4.55 4.60
C ARG A 143 -4.55 5.32 5.10
N GLY A 144 -4.77 6.44 5.76
CA GLY A 144 -3.72 7.26 6.36
C GLY A 144 -2.95 6.54 7.46
N VAL A 145 -3.67 5.88 8.38
CA VAL A 145 -3.06 5.02 9.41
C VAL A 145 -2.23 3.91 8.76
N TRP A 146 -2.74 3.28 7.70
CA TRP A 146 -2.02 2.24 6.97
C TRP A 146 -0.72 2.78 6.36
N VAL A 147 -0.74 3.95 5.69
CA VAL A 147 0.49 4.55 5.12
C VAL A 147 1.49 4.91 6.21
N LEU A 148 1.04 5.54 7.28
CA LEU A 148 1.91 5.93 8.40
C LEU A 148 2.60 4.71 9.03
N ASP A 149 1.86 3.63 9.30
CA ASP A 149 2.41 2.42 9.92
C ASP A 149 3.24 1.57 8.94
N ARG A 150 2.73 1.32 7.73
CA ARG A 150 3.30 0.32 6.80
C ARG A 150 4.38 0.88 5.91
N ILE A 151 4.40 2.19 5.65
CA ILE A 151 5.36 2.84 4.75
C ILE A 151 6.30 3.77 5.53
N MET A 152 5.77 4.53 6.49
CA MET A 152 6.56 5.56 7.19
C MET A 152 7.09 5.12 8.56
N GLY A 153 6.68 3.97 9.10
CA GLY A 153 7.11 3.49 10.43
C GLY A 153 6.60 4.35 11.59
N GLN A 154 5.56 5.15 11.37
CA GLN A 154 4.95 6.06 12.34
C GLN A 154 3.64 5.49 12.85
N ALA A 155 3.71 4.45 13.69
CA ALA A 155 2.52 3.80 14.22
C ALA A 155 1.63 4.81 14.98
N VAL A 156 0.35 4.85 14.61
CA VAL A 156 -0.66 5.68 15.25
C VAL A 156 -1.19 4.94 16.48
N PRO A 157 -1.11 5.50 17.70
CA PRO A 157 -1.65 4.85 18.88
C PRO A 157 -3.17 4.74 18.76
N PRO A 158 -3.79 3.70 19.36
CA PRO A 158 -5.24 3.62 19.41
C PRO A 158 -5.82 4.85 20.14
N PRO A 159 -7.07 5.23 19.82
CA PRO A 159 -7.72 6.35 20.50
C PRO A 159 -7.77 6.12 22.02
N PRO A 160 -7.62 7.16 22.85
CA PRO A 160 -7.63 7.00 24.30
C PRO A 160 -8.98 6.42 24.78
N PRO A 161 -8.99 5.37 25.64
CA PRO A 161 -10.21 4.68 26.04
C PRO A 161 -11.18 5.55 26.86
N ASN A 162 -10.69 6.64 27.45
CA ASN A 162 -11.46 7.53 28.35
C ASN A 162 -12.02 8.79 27.67
N VAL A 163 -11.83 8.95 26.35
CA VAL A 163 -12.51 9.99 25.60
C VAL A 163 -13.78 9.34 25.04
N PRO A 164 -14.99 9.77 25.45
CA PRO A 164 -16.21 9.31 24.79
C PRO A 164 -16.03 9.47 23.29
N ALA A 165 -16.52 8.54 22.48
CA ALA A 165 -16.60 8.76 21.04
C ALA A 165 -17.48 10.00 20.82
N VAL A 166 -16.85 11.18 20.77
CA VAL A 166 -17.53 12.42 20.41
C VAL A 166 -17.76 12.24 18.92
N GLU A 167 -18.92 11.69 18.57
CA GLU A 167 -19.42 11.77 17.21
C GLU A 167 -19.58 13.27 16.93
N PRO A 168 -18.70 13.87 16.12
CA PRO A 168 -18.82 15.29 15.83
C PRO A 168 -20.15 15.51 15.13
N ASP A 169 -20.76 16.67 15.37
CA ASP A 169 -21.92 17.05 14.60
C ASP A 169 -21.53 17.31 13.14
N ILE A 170 -21.60 16.27 12.32
CA ILE A 170 -21.33 16.35 10.88
C ILE A 170 -22.53 16.88 10.09
N ARG A 171 -23.63 17.29 10.72
CA ARG A 171 -24.82 17.80 10.01
C ARG A 171 -24.44 18.98 9.11
N GLY A 172 -24.86 18.92 7.85
CA GLY A 172 -24.52 19.92 6.82
C GLY A 172 -23.13 19.76 6.21
N ALA A 173 -22.34 18.75 6.59
CA ALA A 173 -21.17 18.33 5.82
C ALA A 173 -21.61 17.34 4.74
N THR A 174 -21.26 17.64 3.50
CA THR A 174 -21.65 16.87 2.31
C THR A 174 -20.48 16.09 1.73
N THR A 175 -19.25 16.53 2.01
CA THR A 175 -18.02 15.88 1.55
C THR A 175 -17.28 15.23 2.72
N ILE A 176 -16.46 14.22 2.42
CA ILE A 176 -15.59 13.58 3.41
C ILE A 176 -14.62 14.59 4.03
N ARG A 177 -14.14 15.57 3.24
CA ARG A 177 -13.28 16.66 3.72
C ARG A 177 -13.99 17.51 4.77
N GLU A 178 -15.23 17.92 4.52
CA GLU A 178 -16.02 18.70 5.48
C GLU A 178 -16.32 17.89 6.76
N GLN A 179 -16.64 16.60 6.61
CA GLN A 179 -16.91 15.73 7.75
C GLN A 179 -15.67 15.59 8.64
N LEU A 180 -14.49 15.33 8.05
CA LEU A 180 -13.23 15.25 8.80
C LEU A 180 -12.79 16.61 9.34
N ALA A 181 -13.00 17.71 8.62
CA ALA A 181 -12.70 19.05 9.13
C ALA A 181 -13.51 19.35 10.41
N LYS A 182 -14.79 18.97 10.45
CA LYS A 182 -15.62 19.06 11.66
C LYS A 182 -15.13 18.13 12.77
N HIS A 183 -14.69 16.91 12.44
CA HIS A 183 -14.09 15.99 13.42
C HIS A 183 -12.80 16.55 14.03
N ARG A 184 -11.96 17.21 13.23
CA ARG A 184 -10.71 17.83 13.68
C ARG A 184 -10.89 19.15 14.43
N ALA A 185 -12.10 19.72 14.48
CA ALA A 185 -12.33 20.97 15.22
C ALA A 185 -12.10 20.81 16.74
N THR A 186 -12.08 19.57 17.25
CA THR A 186 -11.69 19.25 18.62
C THR A 186 -10.17 19.13 18.74
N GLU A 187 -9.57 19.87 19.67
CA GLU A 187 -8.12 19.98 19.88
C GLU A 187 -7.44 18.60 20.05
N ASN A 188 -8.05 17.69 20.82
CA ASN A 188 -7.54 16.34 21.04
C ASN A 188 -7.48 15.49 19.75
N CYS A 189 -8.37 15.74 18.79
CA CYS A 189 -8.43 15.00 17.52
C CYS A 189 -7.49 15.62 16.48
N ALA A 190 -7.37 16.95 16.45
CA ALA A 190 -6.55 17.69 15.48
C ALA A 190 -5.09 17.23 15.46
N SER A 191 -4.50 17.00 16.63
CA SER A 191 -3.08 16.63 16.78
C SER A 191 -2.73 15.35 16.00
N CYS A 192 -3.53 14.29 16.16
CA CYS A 192 -3.30 13.04 15.42
C CYS A 192 -3.71 13.17 13.96
N HIS A 193 -4.88 13.76 13.66
CA HIS A 193 -5.42 13.83 12.31
C HIS A 193 -4.64 14.73 11.36
N SER A 194 -3.87 15.70 11.88
CA SER A 194 -2.91 16.48 11.07
C SER A 194 -1.87 15.60 10.35
N ARG A 195 -1.58 14.41 10.89
CA ARG A 195 -0.66 13.43 10.32
C ARG A 195 -1.39 12.31 9.57
N ILE A 196 -2.52 11.86 10.11
CA ILE A 196 -3.27 10.72 9.56
C ILE A 196 -3.94 11.07 8.24
N ASP A 197 -4.62 12.20 8.19
CA ASP A 197 -5.58 12.40 7.11
C ASP A 197 -4.94 12.80 5.77
N PRO A 198 -3.83 13.57 5.69
CA PRO A 198 -3.17 13.86 4.42
C PRO A 198 -2.83 12.61 3.58
N PRO A 199 -2.11 11.59 4.11
CA PRO A 199 -1.85 10.36 3.35
C PRO A 199 -3.12 9.52 3.10
N GLY A 200 -4.19 9.78 3.85
CA GLY A 200 -5.51 9.19 3.62
C GLY A 200 -6.22 9.76 2.41
N PHE A 201 -6.31 11.09 2.34
CA PHE A 201 -7.01 11.81 1.28
C PHE A 201 -6.41 11.55 -0.08
N VAL A 202 -5.08 11.49 -0.18
CA VAL A 202 -4.42 11.24 -1.46
C VAL A 202 -4.80 9.90 -2.07
N LEU A 203 -5.07 8.89 -1.24
CA LEU A 203 -5.50 7.57 -1.69
C LEU A 203 -6.98 7.54 -2.10
N GLU A 204 -7.76 8.59 -1.83
CA GLU A 204 -9.16 8.66 -2.26
C GLU A 204 -9.33 8.82 -3.77
N SER A 205 -8.26 9.05 -4.54
CA SER A 205 -8.26 8.86 -6.00
C SER A 205 -8.44 7.41 -6.43
N PHE A 206 -8.39 6.47 -5.49
CA PHE A 206 -8.64 5.05 -5.73
C PHE A 206 -9.89 4.57 -5.00
N ASP A 207 -10.71 3.77 -5.69
CA ASP A 207 -11.95 3.22 -5.16
C ASP A 207 -11.71 2.00 -4.24
N VAL A 208 -12.80 1.35 -3.82
CA VAL A 208 -12.78 0.21 -2.88
C VAL A 208 -12.00 -0.99 -3.42
N ILE A 209 -11.89 -1.12 -4.74
CA ILE A 209 -11.22 -2.26 -5.38
C ILE A 209 -9.89 -1.86 -6.01
N GLY A 210 -9.45 -0.62 -5.77
CA GLY A 210 -8.19 -0.08 -6.27
C GLY A 210 -8.25 0.49 -7.69
N GLY A 211 -9.45 0.67 -8.25
CA GLY A 211 -9.66 1.36 -9.52
C GLY A 211 -9.47 2.86 -9.37
N TRP A 212 -9.02 3.54 -10.41
CA TRP A 212 -8.96 5.01 -10.40
C TRP A 212 -10.37 5.60 -10.39
N ARG A 213 -10.58 6.70 -9.64
CA ARG A 213 -11.83 7.44 -9.62
C ARG A 213 -11.61 8.95 -9.47
N ASP A 214 -12.42 9.71 -10.19
CA ASP A 214 -12.55 11.17 -9.99
C ASP A 214 -13.76 11.54 -9.13
N ARG A 215 -14.70 10.60 -8.97
CA ARG A 215 -15.93 10.77 -8.17
C ARG A 215 -16.23 9.49 -7.39
N TYR A 216 -16.81 9.64 -6.21
CA TYR A 216 -17.24 8.49 -5.39
C TYR A 216 -18.40 7.76 -6.07
N ARG A 217 -18.44 6.42 -5.98
CA ARG A 217 -19.62 5.64 -6.37
C ARG A 217 -20.65 5.69 -5.25
N VAL A 218 -21.92 5.85 -5.61
CA VAL A 218 -23.05 5.86 -4.67
C VAL A 218 -24.16 4.95 -5.17
N ALA A 219 -24.94 4.40 -4.25
CA ALA A 219 -26.20 3.77 -4.61
C ALA A 219 -27.11 4.84 -5.25
N ALA A 220 -27.73 4.51 -6.38
CA ALA A 220 -28.55 5.45 -7.14
C ALA A 220 -29.76 4.75 -7.76
N ASP A 221 -30.81 5.51 -8.02
CA ASP A 221 -31.96 5.05 -8.80
C ASP A 221 -31.54 4.75 -10.24
N GLN A 222 -32.27 3.84 -10.89
CA GLN A 222 -31.94 3.36 -12.25
C GLN A 222 -31.78 4.46 -13.30
N LYS A 223 -32.53 5.56 -13.16
CA LYS A 223 -32.46 6.72 -14.05
C LYS A 223 -31.12 7.47 -13.99
N ASP A 224 -30.41 7.35 -12.87
CA ASP A 224 -29.16 8.07 -12.55
C ASP A 224 -27.93 7.16 -12.62
N TRP A 225 -28.10 5.90 -13.07
CA TRP A 225 -27.00 4.96 -13.25
C TRP A 225 -26.01 5.43 -14.32
N VAL A 226 -24.73 5.19 -14.04
CA VAL A 226 -23.69 5.40 -15.04
C VAL A 226 -23.93 4.44 -16.20
N LYS A 227 -24.15 5.01 -17.39
CA LYS A 227 -24.31 4.24 -18.63
C LYS A 227 -22.95 3.78 -19.14
N ASN A 228 -22.31 2.86 -18.41
CA ASN A 228 -21.07 2.26 -18.87
C ASN A 228 -21.39 0.83 -19.31
N ARG A 229 -21.36 0.56 -20.62
CA ARG A 229 -21.64 -0.76 -21.19
C ARG A 229 -20.32 -1.32 -21.68
N VAL A 230 -19.59 -2.01 -20.83
CA VAL A 230 -18.28 -2.58 -21.22
C VAL A 230 -18.48 -4.01 -21.74
N GLY A 231 -18.24 -4.21 -23.04
CA GLY A 231 -18.25 -5.51 -23.71
C GLY A 231 -19.55 -5.87 -24.46
N PRO A 232 -19.50 -6.83 -25.40
CA PRO A 232 -20.63 -7.20 -26.26
C PRO A 232 -21.84 -7.79 -25.50
N LEU A 233 -21.61 -8.29 -24.29
CA LEU A 233 -22.65 -8.80 -23.39
C LEU A 233 -23.24 -7.73 -22.46
N ALA A 234 -22.71 -6.50 -22.40
CA ALA A 234 -23.20 -5.44 -21.51
C ALA A 234 -24.61 -4.93 -21.87
N ARG A 235 -25.16 -5.34 -23.02
CA ARG A 235 -26.57 -5.16 -23.37
C ARG A 235 -27.49 -6.16 -22.65
N TYR A 236 -26.94 -7.27 -22.17
CA TYR A 236 -27.67 -8.40 -21.56
C TYR A 236 -27.31 -8.62 -20.08
N LEU A 237 -26.08 -8.26 -19.69
CA LEU A 237 -25.62 -8.22 -18.31
C LEU A 237 -25.92 -6.84 -17.74
N ALA A 238 -26.37 -6.79 -16.49
CA ALA A 238 -26.78 -5.57 -15.82
C ALA A 238 -25.77 -4.43 -16.07
N ALA A 239 -26.23 -3.35 -16.72
CA ALA A 239 -25.50 -2.09 -16.73
C ALA A 239 -25.14 -1.71 -15.29
N TYR A 240 -23.98 -1.08 -15.07
CA TYR A 240 -23.52 -0.73 -13.72
C TYR A 240 -24.64 -0.05 -12.91
N GLN A 241 -24.84 -0.53 -11.68
CA GLN A 241 -25.98 -0.18 -10.85
C GLN A 241 -25.59 0.86 -9.79
N TYR A 242 -24.72 1.81 -10.16
CA TYR A 242 -24.25 2.88 -9.30
C TYR A 242 -24.35 4.24 -10.00
N GLY A 243 -24.47 5.29 -9.20
CA GLY A 243 -24.38 6.70 -9.61
C GLY A 243 -23.05 7.32 -9.20
N LEU A 244 -22.78 8.53 -9.70
CA LEU A 244 -21.59 9.31 -9.33
C LEU A 244 -21.94 10.33 -8.25
N GLY A 245 -21.34 10.16 -7.08
CA GLY A 245 -21.41 11.05 -5.94
C GLY A 245 -20.48 12.25 -6.08
N GLN A 246 -19.96 12.73 -4.96
CA GLN A 246 -19.09 13.93 -4.91
C GLN A 246 -17.78 13.72 -5.70
N PRO A 247 -17.14 14.81 -6.18
CA PRO A 247 -15.78 14.73 -6.68
C PRO A 247 -14.80 14.34 -5.58
N VAL A 248 -13.73 13.66 -5.98
CA VAL A 248 -12.59 13.38 -5.11
C VAL A 248 -11.77 14.67 -4.95
N ASP A 249 -11.39 14.95 -3.72
CA ASP A 249 -10.42 15.97 -3.37
C ASP A 249 -9.24 15.28 -2.68
N ALA A 250 -8.18 15.04 -3.44
CA ALA A 250 -7.02 14.24 -3.03
C ALA A 250 -5.84 15.09 -2.51
N GLY A 251 -5.88 16.40 -2.71
CA GLY A 251 -4.80 17.30 -2.32
C GLY A 251 -4.84 17.63 -0.83
N ASP A 252 -3.69 17.78 -0.19
CA ASP A 252 -3.56 18.26 1.19
C ASP A 252 -2.13 18.81 1.44
N SER A 253 -1.71 18.91 2.71
CA SER A 253 -0.35 19.26 3.09
C SER A 253 0.20 18.29 4.13
N LEU A 254 1.50 18.03 4.05
CA LEU A 254 2.21 17.30 5.09
C LEU A 254 2.24 18.11 6.39
N PRO A 255 2.51 17.46 7.55
CA PRO A 255 2.62 18.14 8.84
C PRO A 255 3.68 19.26 8.89
N ASP A 256 4.68 19.19 8.01
CA ASP A 256 5.73 20.21 7.85
C ASP A 256 5.33 21.37 6.92
N GLY A 257 4.09 21.36 6.40
CA GLY A 257 3.53 22.41 5.56
C GLY A 257 3.77 22.23 4.06
N ARG A 258 4.50 21.20 3.61
CA ARG A 258 4.68 20.94 2.17
C ARG A 258 3.36 20.49 1.53
N PRO A 259 2.84 21.20 0.50
CA PRO A 259 1.59 20.83 -0.15
C PRO A 259 1.78 19.72 -1.19
N PHE A 260 0.71 18.98 -1.48
CA PHE A 260 0.59 18.09 -2.63
C PHE A 260 -0.85 18.10 -3.16
N ALA A 261 -1.01 17.97 -4.47
CA ALA A 261 -2.32 17.96 -5.12
C ALA A 261 -2.87 16.55 -5.38
N ASN A 262 -1.99 15.55 -5.49
CA ASN A 262 -2.33 14.20 -5.93
C ASN A 262 -1.29 13.16 -5.48
N ILE A 263 -1.54 11.89 -5.84
CA ILE A 263 -0.70 10.75 -5.48
C ILE A 263 0.74 10.86 -6.01
N ASP A 264 0.94 11.42 -7.20
CA ASP A 264 2.26 11.52 -7.81
C ASP A 264 3.14 12.54 -7.07
N GLU A 265 2.57 13.68 -6.67
CA GLU A 265 3.25 14.66 -5.84
C GLU A 265 3.52 14.12 -4.43
N PHE A 266 2.56 13.41 -3.83
CA PHE A 266 2.74 12.80 -2.52
C PHE A 266 3.84 11.73 -2.51
N LYS A 267 3.90 10.87 -3.52
CA LYS A 267 5.00 9.91 -3.71
C LYS A 267 6.36 10.61 -3.78
N LYS A 268 6.47 11.70 -4.55
CA LYS A 268 7.71 12.51 -4.62
C LYS A 268 8.12 13.04 -3.24
N LEU A 269 7.16 13.50 -2.43
CA LEU A 269 7.43 13.96 -1.06
C LEU A 269 7.90 12.84 -0.15
N LEU A 270 7.29 11.64 -0.21
CA LEU A 270 7.77 10.48 0.55
C LEU A 270 9.20 10.10 0.16
N LEU A 271 9.52 10.20 -1.13
CA LEU A 271 10.83 9.88 -1.68
C LEU A 271 11.94 10.91 -1.34
N THR A 272 11.63 12.00 -0.65
CA THR A 272 12.66 12.93 -0.13
C THR A 272 13.45 12.34 1.03
N ASP A 273 12.91 11.34 1.72
CA ASP A 273 13.56 10.63 2.82
C ASP A 273 13.46 9.10 2.64
N PRO A 274 14.26 8.51 1.73
CA PRO A 274 14.27 7.06 1.52
C PRO A 274 14.75 6.26 2.74
N GLU A 275 15.55 6.87 3.62
CA GLU A 275 16.02 6.18 4.82
C GLU A 275 14.88 5.92 5.80
N GLN A 276 13.90 6.82 5.91
CA GLN A 276 12.69 6.58 6.71
C GLN A 276 11.88 5.37 6.21
N ILE A 277 11.78 5.21 4.88
CA ILE A 277 11.10 4.05 4.26
C ILE A 277 11.92 2.77 4.52
N ALA A 278 13.24 2.84 4.32
CA ALA A 278 14.15 1.73 4.59
C ALA A 278 14.06 1.29 6.05
N ARG A 279 14.08 2.24 7.00
CA ARG A 279 13.93 1.98 8.43
C ARG A 279 12.63 1.27 8.76
N CYS A 280 11.51 1.78 8.25
CA CYS A 280 10.21 1.12 8.44
C CYS A 280 10.28 -0.33 7.96
N LEU A 281 10.77 -0.56 6.74
CA LEU A 281 10.86 -1.90 6.18
C LEU A 281 11.80 -2.82 6.98
N THR A 282 12.96 -2.31 7.42
CA THR A 282 13.89 -3.04 8.29
C THR A 282 13.20 -3.47 9.59
N GLU A 283 12.45 -2.59 10.24
CA GLU A 283 11.72 -2.94 11.46
C GLU A 283 10.65 -4.01 11.21
N LYS A 284 9.93 -3.95 10.08
CA LYS A 284 8.97 -4.98 9.68
C LYS A 284 9.66 -6.31 9.38
N LEU A 285 10.81 -6.30 8.70
CA LEU A 285 11.63 -7.48 8.42
C LEU A 285 12.15 -8.12 9.70
N VAL A 286 12.71 -7.34 10.64
CA VAL A 286 13.16 -7.83 11.95
C VAL A 286 12.00 -8.43 12.73
N THR A 287 10.84 -7.77 12.74
CA THR A 287 9.65 -8.28 13.44
C THR A 287 9.17 -9.60 12.83
N TYR A 288 9.18 -9.71 11.50
CA TYR A 288 8.85 -10.95 10.81
C TYR A 288 9.85 -12.07 11.11
N ALA A 289 11.15 -11.77 11.08
CA ALA A 289 12.22 -12.76 11.23
C ALA A 289 12.35 -13.27 12.67
N THR A 290 12.07 -12.42 13.67
CA THR A 290 12.26 -12.74 15.10
C THR A 290 10.94 -12.99 15.84
N GLY A 291 9.79 -12.66 15.24
CA GLY A 291 8.48 -12.71 15.89
C GLY A 291 8.26 -11.64 16.97
N GLN A 292 9.21 -10.73 17.18
CA GLN A 292 9.11 -9.68 18.20
C GLN A 292 9.23 -8.27 17.61
N PRO A 293 8.43 -7.30 18.07
CA PRO A 293 8.60 -5.90 17.67
C PRO A 293 9.99 -5.36 18.04
N VAL A 294 10.50 -4.45 17.21
CA VAL A 294 11.73 -3.69 17.49
C VAL A 294 11.53 -2.83 18.73
N ARG A 295 12.47 -2.91 19.67
CA ARG A 295 12.46 -2.17 20.94
C ARG A 295 13.45 -1.00 20.89
N PHE A 296 13.39 -0.14 21.89
CA PHE A 296 14.36 0.94 22.04
C PHE A 296 15.82 0.45 22.08
N SER A 297 16.07 -0.71 22.70
CA SER A 297 17.40 -1.34 22.76
C SER A 297 17.91 -1.83 21.40
N ASP A 298 17.03 -2.03 20.42
CA ASP A 298 17.37 -2.58 19.11
C ASP A 298 17.76 -1.48 18.10
N ARG A 299 17.64 -0.20 18.48
CA ARG A 299 17.81 0.95 17.57
C ARG A 299 19.19 1.00 16.92
N GLU A 300 20.25 0.80 17.71
CA GLU A 300 21.62 0.83 17.21
C GLU A 300 21.87 -0.27 16.16
N ALA A 301 21.29 -1.46 16.36
CA ALA A 301 21.37 -2.54 15.38
C ALA A 301 20.59 -2.24 14.09
N VAL A 302 19.42 -1.59 14.21
CA VAL A 302 18.67 -1.11 13.02
C VAL A 302 19.46 -0.02 12.28
N ASP A 303 20.06 0.93 12.99
CA ASP A 303 20.89 1.99 12.41
C ASP A 303 22.10 1.42 11.68
N GLN A 304 22.72 0.38 12.23
CA GLN A 304 23.83 -0.33 11.60
C GLN A 304 23.41 -1.01 10.29
N ILE A 305 22.27 -1.71 10.27
CA ILE A 305 21.70 -2.33 9.04
C ILE A 305 21.45 -1.25 7.97
N LEU A 306 20.91 -0.09 8.35
CA LEU A 306 20.68 1.01 7.41
C LEU A 306 21.97 1.60 6.87
N ALA A 307 23.00 1.75 7.71
CA ALA A 307 24.31 2.23 7.31
C ALA A 307 24.99 1.27 6.30
N GLU A 308 24.91 -0.04 6.55
CA GLU A 308 25.48 -1.07 5.67
C GLU A 308 24.81 -1.12 4.29
N THR A 309 23.51 -0.86 4.25
CA THR A 309 22.71 -0.98 3.01
C THR A 309 22.61 0.32 2.21
N ARG A 310 23.06 1.45 2.76
CA ARG A 310 23.07 2.76 2.09
C ARG A 310 23.81 2.74 0.75
N ALA A 311 24.91 1.98 0.64
CA ALA A 311 25.69 1.88 -0.62
C ALA A 311 24.90 1.26 -1.78
N SER A 312 23.89 0.44 -1.47
CA SER A 312 22.97 -0.16 -2.45
C SER A 312 21.70 0.67 -2.69
N ASP A 313 21.66 1.90 -2.18
CA ASP A 313 20.44 2.73 -2.10
C ASP A 313 19.30 1.99 -1.37
N TYR A 314 19.65 1.32 -0.27
CA TYR A 314 18.74 0.48 0.52
C TYR A 314 18.06 -0.60 -0.35
N GLY A 315 18.85 -1.35 -1.12
CA GLY A 315 18.34 -2.46 -1.92
C GLY A 315 17.67 -3.52 -1.05
N LEU A 316 16.52 -4.05 -1.48
CA LEU A 316 15.75 -4.98 -0.65
C LEU A 316 16.51 -6.26 -0.30
N ARG A 317 17.26 -6.85 -1.24
CA ARG A 317 18.07 -8.03 -0.96
C ARG A 317 19.17 -7.72 0.04
N SER A 318 19.81 -6.56 -0.10
CA SER A 318 20.81 -6.09 0.86
C SER A 318 20.22 -5.91 2.26
N LEU A 319 19.01 -5.36 2.37
CA LEU A 319 18.29 -5.25 3.65
C LEU A 319 17.96 -6.61 4.26
N VAL A 320 17.39 -7.54 3.49
CA VAL A 320 17.07 -8.89 3.99
C VAL A 320 18.35 -9.60 4.43
N HIS A 321 19.44 -9.49 3.65
CA HIS A 321 20.73 -10.06 4.00
C HIS A 321 21.28 -9.48 5.31
N ALA A 322 21.32 -8.16 5.43
CA ALA A 322 21.82 -7.47 6.62
C ALA A 322 20.99 -7.81 7.87
N VAL A 323 19.66 -7.95 7.74
CA VAL A 323 18.80 -8.41 8.85
C VAL A 323 19.18 -9.82 9.30
N VAL A 324 19.35 -10.77 8.37
CA VAL A 324 19.72 -12.16 8.70
C VAL A 324 21.14 -12.24 9.28
N ALA A 325 22.06 -11.40 8.81
CA ALA A 325 23.43 -11.31 9.32
C ALA A 325 23.54 -10.58 10.67
N SER A 326 22.51 -9.81 11.07
CA SER A 326 22.55 -8.98 12.27
C SER A 326 22.48 -9.78 13.58
N GLU A 327 22.97 -9.18 14.67
CA GLU A 327 22.83 -9.74 16.00
C GLU A 327 21.35 -9.90 16.42
N LEU A 328 20.45 -9.07 15.88
CA LEU A 328 19.01 -9.15 16.15
C LEU A 328 18.42 -10.49 15.73
N PHE A 329 18.89 -11.04 14.61
CA PHE A 329 18.43 -12.35 14.12
C PHE A 329 19.20 -13.50 14.77
N GLN A 330 20.51 -13.34 14.98
CA GLN A 330 21.36 -14.43 15.49
C GLN A 330 21.20 -14.71 16.99
N ARG A 331 20.73 -13.74 17.79
CA ARG A 331 20.69 -13.85 19.26
C ARG A 331 19.29 -13.84 19.87
N LYS A 332 18.23 -13.49 19.13
CA LYS A 332 16.84 -13.52 19.63
C LYS A 332 16.20 -14.87 19.41
#